data_AF-A0A2K8LVI7-F1
#
_entry.id   AF-A0A2K8LVI7-F1
#
_cell.length_a   1.000
_cell.length_b   1.000
_cell.length_c   1.000
_cell.angle_alpha   90.00
_cell.angle_beta   90.00
_cell.angle_gamma   90.00
#
_symmetry.space_group_name_H-M   'P 1'
#
loop_
_entity.id
_entity.type
_entity.pdbx_description
1 polymer ?
#
loop_
_entity_poly.entity_id
_entity_poly.type
_entity_poly.pdbx_seq_one_letter_code
_entity_poly.pdbx_strand_id
1 'polypeptide(L)'
;MECHRCREAVSAMADAQASPAEEAAAGHHLSQCPACRDIAERTARLTRRLRVRLALPCPDLVGSVLAAFEERVRGKPAVRPCCVPEHVVVWPVGSALCGCAPGCRCGCQNGGSCRCRIPAVG
;
A
#
# COMPACT_ATOMS: atom_id res chain seq x y z
N MET A 1 19.14 1.20 -16.85
CA MET A 1 18.01 0.26 -17.01
C MET A 1 17.60 0.23 -18.47
N GLU A 2 17.21 -0.95 -18.97
CA GLU A 2 16.67 -1.15 -20.32
C GLU A 2 15.23 -0.64 -20.47
N CYS A 3 14.86 -0.22 -21.69
CA CYS A 3 13.52 0.32 -21.98
C CYS A 3 12.38 -0.65 -21.57
N HIS A 4 12.54 -1.96 -21.79
CA HIS A 4 11.51 -2.94 -21.42
C HIS A 4 11.27 -2.96 -19.89
N ARG A 5 12.34 -2.96 -19.09
CA ARG A 5 12.23 -2.92 -17.62
C ARG A 5 11.68 -1.59 -17.13
N CYS A 6 11.99 -0.49 -17.82
CA CYS A 6 11.39 0.80 -17.48
C CYS A 6 9.87 0.77 -17.68
N ARG A 7 9.38 0.13 -18.75
CA ARG A 7 7.93 -0.02 -18.99
C ARG A 7 7.25 -0.88 -17.92
N GLU A 8 7.88 -1.98 -17.51
CA GLU A 8 7.41 -2.82 -16.41
C GLU A 8 7.30 -2.00 -15.11
N ALA A 9 8.36 -1.27 -14.74
CA ALA A 9 8.38 -0.43 -13.56
C ALA A 9 7.31 0.68 -13.62
N VAL A 10 7.14 1.33 -14.77
CA VAL A 10 6.07 2.34 -14.99
C VAL A 10 4.68 1.73 -14.81
N SER A 11 4.45 0.50 -15.26
CA SER A 11 3.20 -0.21 -15.02
C SER A 11 2.99 -0.48 -13.53
N ALA A 12 4.00 -1.03 -12.85
CA ALA A 12 3.95 -1.30 -11.42
C ALA A 12 3.72 -0.01 -10.60
N MET A 13 4.32 1.12 -11.00
CA MET A 13 4.08 2.43 -10.39
C MET A 13 2.61 2.86 -10.54
N ALA A 14 2.01 2.66 -11.71
CA ALA A 14 0.60 2.99 -11.95
C ALA A 14 -0.33 2.17 -11.03
N ASP A 15 0.05 0.94 -10.69
CA ASP A 15 -0.67 0.04 -9.78
C ASP A 15 -0.27 0.18 -8.30
N ALA A 16 0.62 1.12 -7.96
CA ALA A 16 1.19 1.29 -6.63
C ALA A 16 1.87 0.02 -6.07
N GLN A 17 2.51 -0.74 -6.96
CA GLN A 17 3.21 -2.00 -6.67
C GLN A 17 4.74 -1.91 -6.86
N ALA A 18 5.24 -0.80 -7.44
CA ALA A 18 6.67 -0.60 -7.62
C ALA A 18 7.38 -0.42 -6.26
N SER A 19 8.55 -1.02 -6.13
CA SER A 19 9.45 -0.74 -5.02
C SER A 19 10.14 0.62 -5.19
N PRO A 20 10.61 1.26 -4.10
CA PRO A 20 11.36 2.52 -4.19
C PRO A 20 12.60 2.43 -5.08
N ALA A 21 13.24 1.26 -5.16
CA ALA A 21 14.41 1.04 -6.02
C ALA A 21 14.01 1.03 -7.51
N GLU A 22 12.88 0.42 -7.85
CA GLU A 22 12.34 0.43 -9.21
C GLU A 22 11.90 1.84 -9.63
N GLU A 23 11.25 2.57 -8.73
CA GLU A 23 10.87 3.98 -8.95
C GLU A 23 12.09 4.86 -9.23
N ALA A 24 13.14 4.76 -8.42
CA ALA A 24 14.37 5.52 -8.62
C ALA A 24 15.06 5.17 -9.95
N ALA A 25 15.16 3.88 -10.26
CA ALA A 25 15.74 3.43 -11.53
C ALA A 25 14.93 3.90 -12.74
N ALA A 26 13.59 3.86 -12.64
CA ALA A 26 12.68 4.36 -13.67
C ALA A 26 12.79 5.87 -13.83
N GLY A 27 12.82 6.63 -12.73
CA GLY A 27 13.04 8.07 -12.75
C GLY A 27 14.32 8.47 -13.47
N HIS A 28 15.43 7.76 -13.20
CA HIS A 28 16.68 7.99 -13.91
C HIS A 28 16.55 7.72 -15.42
N HIS A 29 15.95 6.59 -15.82
CA HIS A 29 15.77 6.26 -17.23
C HIS A 29 14.83 7.25 -17.95
N LEU A 30 13.73 7.66 -17.32
CA LEU A 30 12.77 8.63 -17.86
C LEU A 30 13.41 10.01 -18.08
N SER A 31 14.42 10.38 -17.29
CA SER A 31 15.17 11.63 -17.51
C SER A 31 15.93 11.64 -18.85
N GLN A 32 16.32 10.46 -19.35
CA GLN A 32 17.17 10.30 -20.53
C GLN A 32 16.43 9.79 -21.78
N CYS A 33 15.29 9.10 -21.62
CA CYS A 33 14.59 8.42 -22.73
C CYS A 33 13.22 9.05 -23.05
N PRO A 34 13.09 9.83 -24.15
CA PRO A 34 11.82 10.43 -24.56
C PRO A 34 10.72 9.42 -24.83
N ALA A 35 11.03 8.31 -25.50
CA ALA A 35 10.05 7.27 -25.82
C ALA A 35 9.42 6.65 -24.56
N CYS A 36 10.21 6.47 -23.50
CA CYS A 36 9.70 5.96 -22.22
C CYS A 36 8.89 7.01 -21.46
N ARG A 37 9.21 8.31 -21.59
CA ARG A 37 8.35 9.40 -21.05
C ARG A 37 6.98 9.40 -21.71
N ASP A 38 6.94 9.29 -23.03
CA ASP A 38 5.67 9.26 -23.76
C ASP A 38 4.80 8.06 -23.37
N ILE A 39 5.42 6.92 -23.08
CA ILE A 39 4.71 5.74 -22.58
C ILE A 39 4.21 5.99 -21.16
N ALA A 40 5.04 6.51 -20.26
CA ALA A 40 4.64 6.81 -18.89
C ALA A 40 3.44 7.76 -18.82
N GLU A 41 3.44 8.84 -19.62
CA GLU A 41 2.30 9.76 -19.68
C GLU A 41 1.05 9.10 -20.26
N ARG A 42 1.18 8.27 -21.31
CA ARG A 42 0.06 7.54 -21.89
C ARG A 42 -0.54 6.54 -20.90
N THR A 43 0.31 5.79 -20.19
CA THR A 43 -0.12 4.86 -19.13
C THR A 43 -0.85 5.62 -18.03
N ALA A 44 -0.31 6.72 -17.52
CA ALA A 44 -0.97 7.53 -16.49
C ALA A 44 -2.35 8.05 -16.95
N ARG A 45 -2.45 8.55 -18.18
CA ARG A 45 -3.73 9.00 -18.77
C ARG A 45 -4.74 7.86 -18.91
N LEU A 46 -4.30 6.69 -19.38
CA LEU A 46 -5.16 5.52 -19.54
C LEU A 46 -5.66 4.99 -18.18
N THR A 47 -4.76 4.81 -17.22
CA THR A 47 -5.09 4.34 -15.87
C THR A 47 -6.11 5.25 -15.19
N ARG A 48 -5.95 6.58 -15.30
CA ARG A 48 -6.91 7.54 -14.77
C ARG A 48 -8.31 7.36 -15.39
N ARG A 49 -8.39 7.21 -16.71
CA ARG A 49 -9.66 7.01 -17.43
C ARG A 49 -10.35 5.70 -17.08
N LEU A 50 -9.58 4.62 -16.88
CA LEU A 50 -10.13 3.31 -16.56
C LEU A 50 -10.61 3.20 -15.10
N ARG A 51 -9.93 3.86 -14.16
CA ARG A 51 -10.26 3.79 -12.73
C ARG A 51 -11.39 4.75 -12.32
N VAL A 52 -11.47 5.92 -12.93
CA VAL A 52 -12.48 6.92 -12.59
C VAL A 52 -13.68 6.78 -13.52
N ARG A 53 -14.79 6.31 -12.96
CA ARG A 53 -16.08 6.22 -13.63
C ARG A 53 -17.17 6.77 -12.71
N LEU A 54 -18.29 7.17 -13.31
CA LEU A 54 -19.47 7.52 -12.53
C LEU A 54 -19.85 6.33 -11.64
N ALA A 55 -20.04 6.61 -10.36
CA ALA A 55 -20.59 5.61 -9.46
C ALA A 55 -22.01 5.28 -9.91
N LEU A 56 -22.31 3.99 -10.05
CA LEU A 56 -23.70 3.55 -10.13
C LEU A 56 -24.39 3.90 -8.81
N PRO A 57 -25.70 4.16 -8.81
CA PRO A 57 -26.45 4.34 -7.57
C PRO A 57 -26.16 3.18 -6.62
N CYS A 58 -25.63 3.50 -5.45
CA CYS A 58 -25.35 2.53 -4.40
C CYS A 58 -25.90 3.05 -3.06
N PRO A 59 -26.24 2.16 -2.13
CA PRO A 59 -26.62 2.56 -0.78
C PRO A 59 -25.50 3.38 -0.12
N ASP A 60 -25.86 4.38 0.67
CA ASP A 60 -24.90 5.06 1.52
C ASP A 60 -24.47 4.13 2.65
N LEU A 61 -23.24 3.63 2.55
CA LEU A 61 -22.65 2.73 3.53
C LEU A 61 -21.86 3.47 4.61
N VAL A 62 -21.68 4.80 4.52
CA VAL A 62 -20.81 5.56 5.43
C VAL A 62 -21.21 5.32 6.89
N GLY A 63 -22.49 5.48 7.23
CA GLY A 63 -22.98 5.26 8.59
C GLY A 63 -22.74 3.83 9.08
N SER A 64 -23.07 2.82 8.25
CA SER A 64 -22.90 1.40 8.61
C SER A 64 -21.43 1.00 8.82
N VAL A 65 -20.53 1.51 7.98
CA VAL A 65 -19.09 1.22 8.07
C VAL A 65 -18.50 1.88 9.31
N LEU A 66 -18.86 3.13 9.59
CA LEU A 66 -18.41 3.83 10.80
C LEU A 66 -18.92 3.16 12.07
N ALA A 67 -20.20 2.74 12.12
CA ALA A 67 -20.74 2.01 13.25
C ALA A 67 -20.05 0.67 13.48
N ALA A 68 -19.82 -0.10 12.41
CA ALA A 68 -19.09 -1.38 12.48
C ALA A 68 -17.64 -1.19 12.93
N PHE A 69 -17.00 -0.10 12.49
CA PHE A 69 -15.67 0.28 12.94
C PHE A 69 -15.66 0.63 14.43
N GLU A 70 -16.57 1.50 14.88
CA GLU A 70 -16.72 1.89 16.27
C GLU A 70 -16.94 0.69 17.18
N GLU A 71 -17.86 -0.21 16.82
CA GLU A 71 -18.10 -1.45 17.55
C GLU A 71 -16.81 -2.28 17.69
N ARG A 72 -16.00 -2.33 16.62
CA ARG A 72 -14.76 -3.09 16.62
C ARG A 72 -13.64 -2.45 17.44
N VAL A 73 -13.64 -1.13 17.63
CA VAL A 73 -12.61 -0.40 18.40
C VAL A 73 -13.05 0.01 19.80
N ARG A 74 -14.34 0.00 20.11
CA ARG A 74 -14.90 0.37 21.42
C ARG A 74 -14.23 -0.41 22.54
N GLY A 75 -13.72 0.33 23.54
CA GLY A 75 -13.05 -0.25 24.72
C GLY A 75 -11.65 -0.82 24.44
N LYS A 76 -11.13 -0.73 23.22
CA LYS A 76 -9.76 -1.14 22.91
C LYS A 76 -8.81 0.05 22.99
N PRO A 77 -7.63 -0.11 23.61
CA PRO A 77 -6.64 0.96 23.64
C PRO A 77 -6.13 1.23 22.22
N ALA A 78 -5.90 2.51 21.90
CA ALA A 78 -5.19 2.88 20.69
C ALA A 78 -3.74 2.40 20.82
N VAL A 79 -3.35 1.44 19.97
CA VAL A 79 -1.96 0.96 19.91
C VAL A 79 -1.24 1.74 18.82
N ARG A 80 -0.24 2.55 19.22
CA ARG A 80 0.64 3.25 18.28
C ARG A 80 1.90 2.39 18.06
N PRO A 81 2.17 1.88 16.84
CA PRO A 81 3.43 1.20 16.55
C PRO A 81 4.61 2.16 16.72
N CYS A 82 5.71 1.70 17.30
CA CYS A 82 6.89 2.53 17.58
C CYS A 82 7.55 3.12 16.31
N CYS A 83 7.32 2.50 15.14
CA CYS A 83 7.85 2.94 13.86
C CYS A 83 7.05 4.06 13.18
N VAL A 84 5.95 4.52 13.80
CA VAL A 84 5.04 5.49 13.21
C VAL A 84 5.33 6.85 13.83
N PRO A 85 5.68 7.88 13.03
CA PRO A 85 5.82 9.25 13.52
C PRO A 85 4.54 9.75 14.19
N GLU A 86 4.66 10.59 15.21
CA GLU A 86 3.51 11.00 16.05
C GLU A 86 2.38 11.67 15.28
N HIS A 87 2.68 12.30 14.15
CA HIS A 87 1.71 13.00 13.31
C HIS A 87 0.91 12.07 12.39
N VAL A 88 1.26 10.78 12.30
CA VAL A 88 0.59 9.81 11.44
C VAL A 88 -0.41 9.00 12.26
N VAL A 89 -1.69 9.16 11.94
CA VAL A 89 -2.76 8.35 12.54
C VAL A 89 -2.80 7.01 11.83
N VAL A 90 -2.53 5.94 12.56
CA VAL A 90 -2.67 4.56 12.08
C VAL A 90 -3.73 3.86 12.89
N TRP A 91 -4.68 3.27 12.18
CA TRP A 91 -5.65 2.36 12.77
C TRP A 91 -5.20 0.94 12.46
N PRO A 92 -5.10 0.04 13.46
CA PRO A 92 -4.77 -1.35 13.21
C PRO A 92 -5.93 -2.01 12.45
N VAL A 93 -5.84 -2.03 11.12
CA VAL A 93 -6.72 -2.82 10.26
C VAL A 93 -6.05 -4.18 10.03
N GLY A 94 -6.43 -5.16 10.86
CA GLY A 94 -5.96 -6.54 10.74
C GLY A 94 -6.25 -7.39 11.97
N SER A 95 -6.36 -8.70 11.79
CA SER A 95 -6.53 -9.70 12.86
C SER A 95 -5.20 -10.21 13.40
N ALA A 96 -4.16 -9.36 13.41
CA ALA A 96 -2.87 -9.77 13.96
C ALA A 96 -3.04 -9.98 15.47
N LEU A 97 -3.11 -11.24 15.90
CA LEU A 97 -3.20 -11.64 17.31
C LEU A 97 -2.06 -11.06 18.16
N CYS A 98 -0.95 -10.69 17.52
CA CYS A 98 0.21 -10.07 18.15
C CYS A 98 0.17 -8.53 18.22
N GLY A 99 -0.89 -7.86 17.72
CA GLY A 99 -1.05 -6.41 17.80
C GLY A 99 -0.07 -5.58 16.94
N CYS A 100 0.69 -6.21 16.04
CA CYS A 100 1.62 -5.53 15.15
C CYS A 100 0.91 -4.95 13.92
N ALA A 101 1.29 -3.72 13.50
CA ALA A 101 0.79 -3.14 12.26
C ALA A 101 1.39 -3.85 11.03
N PRO A 102 0.58 -4.18 10.01
CA PRO A 102 1.10 -4.67 8.73
C PRO A 102 2.04 -3.63 8.13
N GLY A 103 3.31 -4.00 7.89
CA GLY A 103 4.31 -3.12 7.30
C GLY A 103 5.42 -2.62 8.24
N CYS A 104 5.44 -2.98 9.54
CA CYS A 104 6.64 -2.68 10.34
C CYS A 104 7.85 -3.48 9.87
N ARG A 105 8.89 -2.78 9.41
CA ARG A 105 10.20 -3.37 9.09
C ARG A 105 11.10 -3.52 10.32
N CYS A 106 10.59 -3.18 11.51
CA CYS A 106 11.33 -3.08 12.76
C CYS A 106 11.57 -4.40 13.51
N GLY A 107 10.98 -5.53 13.09
CA GLY A 107 11.16 -6.81 13.80
C GLY A 107 10.64 -6.74 15.25
N CYS A 108 9.31 -6.83 15.43
CA CYS A 108 8.66 -6.66 16.74
C CYS A 108 8.86 -7.83 17.74
N GLN A 109 10.06 -8.42 17.85
CA GLN A 109 10.42 -9.35 18.94
C GLN A 109 11.89 -9.25 19.36
N ASN A 110 12.41 -8.06 19.69
CA ASN A 110 13.79 -7.89 20.20
C ASN A 110 14.86 -8.68 19.38
N GLY A 111 14.79 -8.63 18.05
CA GLY A 111 15.69 -9.39 17.16
C GLY A 111 15.24 -10.81 16.79
N GLY A 112 14.05 -11.25 17.19
CA GLY A 112 13.45 -12.55 16.83
C GLY A 112 12.54 -12.54 15.60
N SER A 113 12.23 -13.73 15.06
CA SER A 113 11.29 -13.93 13.95
C SER A 113 9.83 -13.70 14.37
N CYS A 114 8.97 -13.21 13.45
CA CYS A 114 7.53 -13.05 13.71
C CYS A 114 6.93 -14.43 14.06
N ARG A 115 6.38 -14.58 15.27
CA ARG A 115 5.57 -15.76 15.67
C ARG A 115 4.27 -15.94 14.86
N CYS A 116 4.07 -15.10 13.87
CA CYS A 116 2.96 -15.02 12.93
C CYS A 116 3.12 -16.03 11.78
N ARG A 117 4.26 -16.72 11.68
CA ARG A 117 4.42 -17.87 10.80
C ARG A 117 3.54 -19.00 11.36
N ILE A 118 2.48 -19.32 10.62
CA ILE A 118 1.64 -20.51 10.86
C ILE A 118 2.60 -21.70 11.05
N PRO A 119 2.55 -22.47 12.16
CA PRO A 119 3.29 -23.72 12.24
C PRO A 119 2.80 -24.60 11.10
N ALA A 120 3.71 -25.19 10.33
CA ALA A 120 3.35 -26.14 9.29
C ALA A 120 2.41 -27.17 9.93
N VAL A 121 1.20 -27.28 9.40
CA VAL A 121 0.25 -28.32 9.82
C VAL A 121 0.92 -29.65 9.51
N GLY A 122 1.23 -30.41 10.55
CA GLY A 122 1.69 -31.80 10.45
C GLY A 122 0.53 -32.75 10.25
#